data_AF-A0A259P0A6-F1
#
_entry.id   AF-A0A259P0A6-F1
#
_cell.length_a   1.000
_cell.length_b   1.000
_cell.length_c   1.000
_cell.angle_alpha   90.00
_cell.angle_beta   90.00
_cell.angle_gamma   90.00
#
_symmetry.space_group_name_H-M   'P 1'
#
loop_
_entity.id
_entity.type
_entity.pdbx_description
1 polymer ?
#
loop_
_entity_poly.entity_id
_entity_poly.type
_entity_poly.pdbx_seq_one_letter_code
_entity_poly.pdbx_strand_id
1 'polypeptide(L)'
;MACFDCFVSAARTEPFGLVFLEAMHAGLPIVATATEGAKYLRPLFNNELVGIDNAAHLAKRLQQQSQDLARRQYPMQRFEPSAKAAEVLAFYQQQLAAQRL
;
A
#
# COMPACT_ATOMS: atom_id res chain seq x y z
N MET A 1 -14.69 3.99 -2.48
CA MET A 1 -13.98 3.32 -3.59
C MET A 1 -14.65 2.05 -4.12
N ALA A 2 -15.75 1.55 -3.52
CA ALA A 2 -16.32 0.25 -3.88
C ALA A 2 -16.89 0.13 -5.32
N CYS A 3 -17.19 1.22 -6.00
CA CYS A 3 -17.73 1.22 -7.37
C CYS A 3 -16.67 1.05 -8.48
N PHE A 4 -15.37 1.07 -8.14
CA PHE A 4 -14.29 0.90 -9.10
C PHE A 4 -13.80 -0.55 -9.16
N ASP A 5 -13.12 -0.92 -10.24
CA ASP A 5 -12.55 -2.26 -10.45
C ASP A 5 -11.04 -2.31 -10.20
N CYS A 6 -10.36 -1.17 -10.21
CA CYS A 6 -8.93 -1.04 -9.97
C CYS A 6 -8.61 0.34 -9.40
N PHE A 7 -7.59 0.42 -8.55
CA PHE A 7 -7.00 1.68 -8.12
C PHE A 7 -5.67 1.92 -8.83
N VAL A 8 -5.49 3.13 -9.36
CA VAL A 8 -4.29 3.53 -10.09
C VAL A 8 -3.71 4.78 -9.44
N SER A 9 -2.44 4.71 -9.04
CA SER A 9 -1.66 5.87 -8.58
C SER A 9 -0.50 6.15 -9.53
N ALA A 10 -0.57 7.29 -10.22
CA ALA A 10 0.50 7.80 -11.06
C ALA A 10 1.32 8.90 -10.35
N ALA A 11 1.36 8.86 -9.02
CA ALA A 11 1.98 9.92 -8.22
C ALA A 11 3.51 9.97 -8.41
N ARG A 12 4.09 11.17 -8.25
CA ARG A 12 5.55 11.34 -8.15
C ARG A 12 6.05 11.20 -6.72
N THR A 13 5.19 11.47 -5.75
CA THR A 13 5.46 11.40 -4.32
C THR A 13 4.19 10.93 -3.61
N GLU A 14 4.36 10.00 -2.69
CA GLU A 14 3.31 9.58 -1.76
C GLU A 14 4.05 8.96 -0.56
N PRO A 15 4.07 9.61 0.61
CA PRO A 15 4.92 9.19 1.72
C PRO A 15 4.30 8.17 2.68
N PHE A 16 2.97 8.13 2.83
CA PHE A 16 2.32 7.39 3.92
C PHE A 16 1.64 6.10 3.49
N GLY A 17 1.16 6.05 2.25
CA GLY A 17 0.46 4.92 1.66
C GLY A 17 -1.00 4.81 2.04
N LEU A 18 -1.62 5.85 2.61
CA LEU A 18 -3.01 5.78 3.09
C LEU A 18 -4.00 5.48 1.96
N VAL A 19 -3.81 6.11 0.80
CA VAL A 19 -4.65 5.85 -0.39
C VAL A 19 -4.57 4.39 -0.86
N PHE A 20 -3.45 3.71 -0.63
CA PHE A 20 -3.33 2.28 -0.92
C PHE A 20 -4.07 1.45 0.12
N LEU A 21 -4.04 1.83 1.41
CA LEU A 21 -4.84 1.16 2.44
C LEU A 21 -6.34 1.30 2.19
N GLU A 22 -6.79 2.46 1.70
CA GLU A 22 -8.19 2.68 1.28
C GLU A 22 -8.58 1.77 0.10
N ALA A 23 -7.71 1.67 -0.91
CA ALA A 23 -7.90 0.78 -2.06
C ALA A 23 -7.91 -0.70 -1.63
N MET A 24 -6.99 -1.08 -0.72
CA MET A 24 -6.90 -2.43 -0.16
C MET A 24 -8.15 -2.77 0.67
N HIS A 25 -8.64 -1.84 1.49
CA HIS A 25 -9.88 -2.01 2.25
C HIS A 25 -11.07 -2.22 1.31
N ALA A 26 -11.11 -1.53 0.16
CA ALA A 26 -12.09 -1.77 -0.89
C ALA A 26 -11.83 -3.04 -1.72
N GLY A 27 -10.75 -3.79 -1.46
CA GLY A 27 -10.37 -5.00 -2.19
C GLY A 27 -9.99 -4.75 -3.64
N LEU A 28 -9.53 -3.54 -4.00
CA LEU A 28 -9.16 -3.22 -5.37
C LEU A 28 -7.76 -3.74 -5.70
N PRO A 29 -7.52 -4.33 -6.89
CA PRO A 29 -6.17 -4.47 -7.41
C PRO A 29 -5.53 -3.08 -7.61
N ILE A 30 -4.23 -2.99 -7.36
CA ILE A 30 -3.47 -1.74 -7.34
C ILE A 30 -2.41 -1.72 -8.45
N VAL A 31 -2.37 -0.62 -9.19
CA VAL A 31 -1.25 -0.23 -10.06
C VAL A 31 -0.70 1.09 -9.53
N ALA A 32 0.58 1.11 -9.15
CA ALA A 32 1.18 2.28 -8.53
C ALA A 32 2.58 2.54 -9.06
N THR A 33 2.95 3.81 -9.16
CA THR A 33 4.35 4.23 -9.29
C THR A 33 5.14 3.91 -8.01
N ALA A 34 6.46 3.83 -8.13
CA ALA A 34 7.36 3.45 -7.05
C ALA A 34 7.62 4.58 -6.04
N THR A 35 6.55 5.20 -5.53
CA THR A 35 6.60 6.17 -4.42
C THR A 35 6.92 5.48 -3.09
N GLU A 36 7.20 6.26 -2.07
CA GLU A 36 7.69 5.83 -0.76
C GLU A 36 6.67 4.91 -0.05
N GLY A 37 5.41 5.32 0.04
CA GLY A 37 4.33 4.52 0.60
C GLY A 37 4.02 3.28 -0.25
N ALA A 38 4.12 3.38 -1.57
CA ALA A 38 3.95 2.23 -2.46
C ALA A 38 5.07 1.20 -2.29
N LYS A 39 6.31 1.64 -2.10
CA LYS A 39 7.47 0.78 -1.79
C LYS A 39 7.31 0.12 -0.43
N TYR A 40 6.84 0.86 0.59
CA TYR A 40 6.56 0.30 1.92
C TYR A 40 5.52 -0.84 1.86
N LEU A 41 4.48 -0.69 1.03
CA LEU A 41 3.41 -1.68 0.86
C LEU A 41 3.67 -2.70 -0.26
N ARG A 42 4.80 -2.62 -0.97
CA ARG A 42 5.14 -3.48 -2.13
C ARG A 42 4.89 -4.98 -1.90
N PRO A 43 5.22 -5.58 -0.73
CA PRO A 43 5.01 -7.01 -0.51
C PRO A 43 3.53 -7.43 -0.56
N LEU A 44 2.61 -6.46 -0.43
CA LEU A 44 1.17 -6.70 -0.46
C LEU A 44 0.58 -6.47 -1.85
N PHE A 45 1.36 -5.99 -2.82
CA PHE A 45 0.89 -5.76 -4.18
C PHE A 45 1.17 -6.96 -5.08
N ASN A 46 0.17 -7.34 -5.87
CA ASN A 46 0.25 -8.46 -6.81
C ASN A 46 1.04 -8.10 -8.08
N ASN A 47 1.33 -6.82 -8.27
CA ASN A 47 2.02 -6.27 -9.44
C ASN A 47 3.33 -5.60 -9.03
N GLU A 48 4.26 -5.50 -9.98
CA GLU A 48 5.42 -4.63 -9.84
C GLU A 48 5.01 -3.15 -9.78
N LEU A 49 5.85 -2.34 -9.15
CA LEU A 49 5.70 -0.89 -9.14
C LEU A 49 6.21 -0.31 -10.46
N VAL A 50 5.49 0.69 -10.94
CA VAL A 50 5.84 1.44 -12.16
C VAL A 50 6.94 2.45 -11.83
N GLY A 51 7.84 2.71 -12.78
CA GLY A 51 8.81 3.80 -12.64
C GLY A 51 8.10 5.16 -12.57
N ILE A 52 8.56 6.05 -11.67
CA ILE A 52 8.07 7.44 -11.64
C ILE A 52 8.35 8.09 -13.01
N ASP A 53 7.39 8.87 -13.49
CA ASP A 53 7.43 9.56 -14.80
C ASP A 53 7.58 8.65 -16.03
N ASN A 54 7.31 7.35 -15.88
CA ASN A 54 7.34 6.39 -16.97
C ASN A 54 5.93 6.04 -17.46
N ALA A 55 5.35 6.93 -18.29
CA ALA A 55 4.01 6.76 -18.84
C ALA A 55 3.85 5.48 -19.68
N ALA A 56 4.89 5.09 -20.43
CA ALA A 56 4.87 3.88 -21.26
C ALA A 56 4.77 2.61 -20.38
N HIS A 57 5.53 2.56 -19.28
CA HIS A 57 5.45 1.47 -18.32
C HIS A 57 4.08 1.47 -17.61
N LEU A 58 3.56 2.63 -17.21
CA LEU A 58 2.22 2.73 -16.62
C LEU A 58 1.14 2.19 -17.55
N ALA A 59 1.16 2.60 -18.82
CA ALA A 59 0.21 2.14 -19.83
C ALA A 59 0.26 0.62 -20.03
N LYS A 60 1.48 0.06 -20.11
CA LYS A 60 1.68 -1.39 -20.21
C LYS A 60 1.10 -2.13 -18.99
N ARG A 61 1.34 -1.61 -17.78
CA ARG A 61 0.80 -2.21 -16.55
C ARG A 61 -0.72 -2.14 -16.49
N LEU A 62 -1.33 -1.04 -16.95
CA LEU A 62 -2.79 -0.91 -17.03
C LEU A 62 -3.41 -1.92 -17.99
N GLN A 63 -2.81 -2.11 -19.17
CA GLN A 63 -3.28 -3.11 -20.15
C GLN A 63 -3.17 -4.55 -19.61
N GLN A 64 -2.12 -4.85 -18.84
CA GLN A 64 -1.99 -6.15 -18.18
C GLN A 64 -3.02 -6.31 -17.07
N GLN A 65 -3.22 -5.27 -16.25
CA GLN A 65 -4.15 -5.29 -15.14
C GLN A 65 -5.61 -5.40 -15.61
N SER A 66 -5.96 -4.89 -16.79
CA SER A 66 -7.31 -5.03 -17.36
C SER A 66 -7.71 -6.47 -17.66
N GLN A 67 -6.74 -7.40 -17.69
CA GLN A 67 -7.00 -8.84 -17.89
C GLN A 67 -7.39 -9.55 -16.59
N ASP A 68 -7.15 -8.96 -15.42
CA ASP A 68 -7.50 -9.54 -14.10
C ASP A 68 -7.91 -8.46 -13.11
N LEU A 69 -9.18 -8.08 -13.14
CA LEU A 69 -9.79 -7.11 -12.23
C LEU A 69 -10.42 -7.76 -10.99
N ALA A 70 -10.06 -9.01 -10.67
CA ALA A 70 -10.62 -9.70 -9.52
C ALA A 70 -10.29 -8.95 -8.22
N ARG A 71 -11.28 -8.87 -7.32
CA ARG A 71 -11.11 -8.28 -5.98
C ARG A 71 -10.02 -9.05 -5.22
N ARG A 72 -9.25 -8.31 -4.43
CA ARG A 72 -8.13 -8.83 -3.65
C ARG A 72 -8.47 -8.82 -2.16
N GLN A 73 -7.99 -9.83 -1.45
CA GLN A 73 -8.01 -9.85 0.01
C GLN A 73 -6.64 -9.42 0.51
N TYR A 74 -6.63 -8.45 1.41
CA TYR A 74 -5.42 -7.94 2.04
C TYR A 74 -5.47 -8.22 3.54
N PRO A 75 -4.32 -8.46 4.19
CA PRO A 75 -4.24 -8.66 5.63
C PRO A 75 -4.39 -7.31 6.36
N MET A 76 -5.62 -6.77 6.38
CA MET A 76 -5.89 -5.43 6.90
C MET A 76 -5.73 -5.29 8.42
N GLN A 77 -5.77 -6.41 9.15
CA GLN A 77 -5.73 -6.43 10.62
C GLN A 77 -4.49 -5.70 11.18
N ARG A 78 -3.35 -5.81 10.50
CA ARG A 78 -2.12 -5.13 10.92
C ARG A 78 -2.13 -3.62 10.70
N PHE A 79 -3.06 -3.09 9.91
CA PHE A 79 -3.18 -1.67 9.59
C PHE A 79 -4.28 -0.98 10.39
N GLU A 80 -5.02 -1.73 11.20
CA GLU A 80 -6.02 -1.18 12.11
C GLU A 80 -5.36 -0.21 13.10
N PRO A 81 -6.01 0.92 13.45
CA PRO A 81 -5.46 1.90 14.37
C PRO A 81 -5.04 1.30 15.72
N SER A 82 -5.80 0.33 16.23
CA SER A 82 -5.48 -0.37 17.49
C SER A 82 -4.20 -1.20 17.39
N ALA A 83 -4.01 -1.93 16.28
CA ALA A 83 -2.81 -2.72 16.05
C ALA A 83 -1.57 -1.82 15.90
N LYS A 84 -1.69 -0.72 15.15
CA LYS A 84 -0.60 0.28 15.01
C LYS A 84 -0.27 0.96 16.33
N ALA A 85 -1.28 1.35 17.12
CA ALA A 85 -1.07 1.95 18.44
C ALA A 85 -0.35 0.98 19.38
N ALA A 86 -0.74 -0.30 19.39
CA ALA A 86 -0.07 -1.33 20.19
C ALA A 86 1.40 -1.49 19.82
N GLU A 87 1.75 -1.43 18.53
CA GLU A 87 3.14 -1.49 18.05
C GLU A 87 3.98 -0.31 18.56
N VAL A 88 3.45 0.91 18.47
CA VAL A 88 4.12 2.12 18.98
C VAL A 88 4.29 2.08 20.50
N LEU A 89 3.26 1.64 21.22
CA LEU A 89 3.32 1.50 22.68
C LEU A 89 4.35 0.45 23.10
N ALA A 90 4.42 -0.69 22.39
CA ALA A 90 5.41 -1.73 22.66
C ALA A 90 6.84 -1.21 22.48
N PHE A 91 7.09 -0.41 21.43
CA PHE A 91 8.37 0.26 21.24
C PHE A 91 8.72 1.18 22.42
N TYR A 92 7.80 2.03 22.87
CA TYR A 92 8.05 2.90 24.03
C TYR A 92 8.30 2.13 25.32
N GLN A 93 7.56 1.05 25.57
CA GLN A 93 7.77 0.18 26.73
C GLN A 93 9.16 -0.45 26.71
N GLN A 94 9.64 -0.90 25.54
CA GLN A 94 10.98 -1.46 25.38
C GLN A 94 12.07 -0.42 25.69
N GLN A 95 11.95 0.80 25.18
CA GLN A 95 12.94 1.85 25.43
C GLN A 95 12.99 2.27 26.90
N LEU A 96 11.83 2.38 27.55
CA LEU A 96 11.76 2.69 28.99
C LEU A 96 12.37 1.59 29.86
N ALA A 97 12.22 0.32 29.46
CA ALA A 97 12.87 -0.79 30.16
C ALA A 97 14.39 -0.77 29.98
N ALA A 98 14.89 -0.46 28.79
CA ALA A 98 16.32 -0.40 28.48
C ALA A 98 17.04 0.77 29.18
N GLN A 99 16.35 1.88 29.46
CA GLN A 99 16.90 3.05 30.18
C GLN A 99 16.95 2.88 31.70
N ARG A 100 16.38 1.79 32.25
CA ARG A 100 16.37 1.50 33.70
C ARG A 100 17.51 0.56 34.13
N LEU A 101 18.45 0.27 33.23
CA LEU A 101 19.72 -0.43 33.49
C LEU A 101 20.87 0.57 33.46
#